data_AF-A0A367JRK8-F1
#
_entry.id   AF-A0A367JRK8-F1
#
_cell.length_a   1.000
_cell.length_b   1.000
_cell.length_c   1.000
_cell.angle_alpha   90.00
_cell.angle_beta   90.00
_cell.angle_gamma   90.00
#
_symmetry.space_group_name_H-M   'P 1'
#
loop_
_entity.id
_entity.type
_entity.pdbx_description
1 polymer ?
#
loop_
_entity_poly.entity_id
_entity_poly.type
_entity_poly.pdbx_seq_one_letter_code
_entity_poly.pdbx_strand_id
1 'polypeptide(L)'
;MVYKCWISASLLVVATSLVSCFELNKEITGIQRLQKRECDFNCNSPGACDDLCMNSGELGKVTALLSFLNPFDSIQLFVAFLEKSKIRPFFLFKHYLTLINMVKTIGTHSGHFHCDEALAVALLKRTEEFKDSILVRTRDPAKLAECDIIVDVGGVYDEATHRYDHHQRGFTETFDDKHVTKLSSAGLVYKHFGKEVVGKLLGAEVSPNDAEKIYLKTYDCFVEALDANDNGISAYPSSSTPLFKESPTGLPDRVARKNPAWNEVVTNDEVDARFIQASELAGEELVDYVLRLKTNWLPARTLVVEALDKSDEVHSSGRVIALERACPWKEHLIELESERGLIGDKSILY
;
A
#
# COMPACT_ATOMS: atom_id res chain seq x y z
N MET A 1 -41.28 23.01 13.17
CA MET A 1 -40.54 24.23 13.53
C MET A 1 -39.76 23.99 14.82
N VAL A 2 -38.77 23.06 14.82
CA VAL A 2 -37.74 22.89 15.86
C VAL A 2 -36.58 22.11 15.23
N TYR A 3 -35.60 22.79 14.61
CA TYR A 3 -34.28 22.24 14.23
C TYR A 3 -33.31 23.40 13.97
N LYS A 4 -33.16 24.31 14.94
CA LYS A 4 -32.28 25.50 14.81
C LYS A 4 -31.34 25.76 15.99
N CYS A 5 -31.12 24.80 16.89
CA CYS A 5 -30.34 25.07 18.12
C CYS A 5 -29.14 24.17 18.40
N TRP A 6 -28.63 23.36 17.45
CA TRP A 6 -27.43 22.53 17.71
C TRP A 6 -26.19 22.84 16.86
N ILE A 7 -26.25 23.85 15.97
CA ILE A 7 -25.09 24.28 15.15
C ILE A 7 -24.27 25.40 15.82
N SER A 8 -24.70 25.93 16.98
CA SER A 8 -24.09 27.12 17.58
C SER A 8 -22.94 26.86 18.57
N ALA A 9 -22.62 25.61 18.93
CA ALA A 9 -21.54 25.32 19.89
C ALA A 9 -20.20 24.99 19.20
N SER A 10 -20.22 24.25 18.09
CA SER A 10 -19.00 23.80 17.41
C SER A 10 -18.32 24.91 16.59
N LEU A 11 -19.09 25.90 16.11
CA LEU A 11 -18.55 27.08 15.43
C LEU A 11 -17.78 28.02 16.36
N LEU A 12 -18.06 27.99 17.67
CA LEU A 12 -17.41 28.87 18.64
C LEU A 12 -16.02 28.36 19.05
N VAL A 13 -15.80 27.04 19.02
CA VAL A 13 -14.50 26.40 19.30
C VAL A 13 -13.52 26.59 18.15
N VAL A 14 -14.00 26.61 16.91
CA VAL A 14 -13.16 26.90 15.72
C VAL A 14 -12.79 28.38 15.66
N ALA A 15 -13.67 29.28 16.13
CA ALA A 15 -13.41 30.71 16.16
C ALA A 15 -12.35 31.12 17.20
N THR A 16 -12.25 30.43 18.33
CA THR A 16 -11.24 30.73 19.37
C THR A 16 -9.84 30.25 19.00
N SER A 17 -9.71 29.17 18.21
CA SER A 17 -8.41 28.73 17.66
C SER A 17 -7.87 29.65 16.55
N LEU A 18 -8.75 30.42 15.87
CA LEU A 18 -8.35 31.42 14.88
C LEU A 18 -7.71 32.67 15.53
N VAL A 19 -8.02 32.97 16.79
CA VAL A 19 -7.44 34.13 17.51
C VAL A 19 -5.99 33.84 17.95
N SER A 20 -5.63 32.59 18.25
CA SER A 20 -4.23 32.26 18.59
C SER A 20 -3.31 32.25 17.36
N CYS A 21 -3.84 32.01 16.15
CA CYS A 21 -3.08 32.15 14.90
C CYS A 21 -2.72 33.60 14.56
N PHE A 22 -3.46 34.60 15.08
CA PHE A 22 -3.15 36.00 14.84
C PHE A 22 -1.95 36.50 15.66
N GLU A 23 -1.63 35.88 16.81
CA GLU A 23 -0.46 36.26 17.61
C GLU A 23 0.85 35.69 17.06
N LEU A 24 0.82 34.48 16.47
CA LEU A 24 1.95 33.91 15.70
C LEU A 24 2.34 34.76 14.47
N ASN A 25 1.43 35.61 13.99
CA ASN A 25 1.64 36.49 12.84
C ASN A 25 2.66 37.63 13.13
N LYS A 26 2.93 37.94 14.42
CA LYS A 26 3.94 38.94 14.82
C LYS A 26 5.37 38.42 14.80
N GLU A 27 5.58 37.13 15.00
CA GLU A 27 6.93 36.51 14.91
C GLU A 27 7.33 36.22 13.46
N ILE A 28 6.36 35.83 12.62
CA ILE A 28 6.57 35.56 11.18
C ILE A 28 6.93 36.84 10.40
N THR A 29 6.37 37.98 10.79
CA THR A 29 6.72 39.29 10.18
C THR A 29 8.14 39.74 10.51
N GLY A 30 8.75 39.21 11.59
CA GLY A 30 10.17 39.40 11.90
C GLY A 30 11.09 38.60 10.97
N ILE A 31 10.72 37.35 10.66
CA ILE A 31 11.46 36.44 9.77
C ILE A 31 11.39 36.91 8.30
N GLN A 32 10.24 37.45 7.87
CA GLN A 32 10.07 38.00 6.52
C GLN A 32 10.91 39.26 6.25
N ARG A 33 11.24 40.06 7.28
CA ARG A 33 12.18 41.20 7.14
C ARG A 33 13.63 40.76 6.95
N LEU A 34 14.00 39.58 7.44
CA LEU A 34 15.35 39.01 7.24
C LEU A 34 15.49 38.43 5.83
N GLN A 35 14.50 37.70 5.32
CA GLN A 35 14.52 37.16 3.95
C GLN A 35 14.49 38.25 2.86
N LYS A 36 13.82 39.39 3.11
CA LYS A 36 13.85 40.52 2.17
C LYS A 36 15.27 41.12 2.03
N ARG A 37 16.10 41.08 3.08
CA ARG A 37 17.50 41.55 3.00
C ARG A 37 18.42 40.60 2.22
N GLU A 38 18.10 39.32 2.15
CA GLU A 38 18.87 38.33 1.36
C GLU A 38 18.55 38.41 -0.14
N CYS A 39 17.31 38.77 -0.51
CA CYS A 39 16.92 38.93 -1.92
C CYS A 39 17.53 40.19 -2.57
N ASP A 40 17.79 41.25 -1.80
CA ASP A 40 18.36 42.50 -2.31
C ASP A 40 19.84 42.37 -2.73
N PHE A 41 20.54 41.28 -2.36
CA PHE A 41 21.98 41.12 -2.61
C PHE A 41 22.35 40.50 -3.97
N ASN A 42 21.39 40.01 -4.76
CA ASN A 42 21.71 39.18 -5.94
C ASN A 42 21.03 39.59 -7.27
N CYS A 43 20.51 40.82 -7.38
CA CYS A 43 19.87 41.29 -8.62
C CYS A 43 20.75 42.30 -9.38
N ASN A 44 21.42 41.85 -10.44
CA ASN A 44 22.29 42.67 -11.32
C ASN A 44 21.58 43.23 -12.58
N SER A 45 20.29 43.57 -12.51
CA SER A 45 19.61 44.32 -13.58
C SER A 45 18.22 44.83 -13.15
N PRO A 46 17.89 46.11 -13.38
CA PRO A 46 16.58 46.66 -13.05
C PRO A 46 15.56 46.27 -14.12
N GLY A 47 14.66 45.33 -13.81
CA GLY A 47 13.52 45.00 -14.69
C GLY A 47 12.95 43.57 -14.59
N ALA A 48 13.51 42.67 -13.78
CA ALA A 48 13.11 41.25 -13.78
C ALA A 48 12.44 40.72 -12.49
N CYS A 49 12.15 41.58 -11.49
CA CYS A 49 11.73 41.10 -10.16
C CYS A 49 10.28 41.41 -9.76
N ASP A 50 9.50 42.15 -10.56
CA ASP A 50 8.16 42.57 -10.13
C ASP A 50 7.05 41.51 -10.35
N ASP A 51 7.30 40.47 -11.16
CA ASP A 51 6.28 39.43 -11.46
C ASP A 51 6.38 38.15 -10.61
N LEU A 52 7.44 37.95 -9.84
CA LEU A 52 7.69 36.68 -9.12
C LEU A 52 7.27 36.67 -7.63
N CYS A 53 6.97 37.82 -7.03
CA CYS A 53 6.79 37.91 -5.57
C CYS A 53 5.35 38.08 -5.07
N MET A 54 4.33 38.24 -5.94
CA MET A 54 2.97 38.60 -5.49
C MET A 54 1.89 37.51 -5.56
N ASN A 55 2.16 36.30 -6.07
CA ASN A 55 1.09 35.27 -6.22
C ASN A 55 1.33 33.91 -5.55
N SER A 56 2.48 33.69 -4.91
CA SER A 56 2.82 32.36 -4.34
C SER A 56 2.44 32.18 -2.87
N GLY A 57 2.30 33.27 -2.11
CA GLY A 57 2.19 33.21 -0.65
C GLY A 57 0.81 32.84 -0.09
N GLU A 58 -0.28 33.27 -0.72
CA GLU A 58 -1.65 32.93 -0.26
C GLU A 58 -2.14 31.61 -0.85
N LEU A 59 -1.81 31.33 -2.12
CA LEU A 59 -2.22 30.11 -2.80
C LEU A 59 -1.57 28.88 -2.14
N GLY A 60 -0.27 28.94 -1.84
CA GLY A 60 0.44 27.84 -1.16
C GLY A 60 -0.09 27.53 0.26
N LYS A 61 -0.63 28.54 0.95
CA LYS A 61 -1.24 28.37 2.29
C LYS A 61 -2.61 27.70 2.23
N VAL A 62 -3.38 27.91 1.16
CA VAL A 62 -4.70 27.29 0.96
C VAL A 62 -4.57 25.84 0.51
N THR A 63 -3.61 25.54 -0.38
CA THR A 63 -3.34 24.17 -0.83
C THR A 63 -2.90 23.26 0.31
N ALA A 64 -2.07 23.77 1.22
CA ALA A 64 -1.65 23.06 2.43
C ALA A 64 -2.77 22.89 3.47
N LEU A 65 -3.81 23.73 3.44
CA LEU A 65 -4.95 23.62 4.36
C LEU A 65 -5.98 22.58 3.86
N LEU A 66 -6.15 22.46 2.54
CA LEU A 66 -7.10 21.54 1.90
C LEU A 66 -6.63 20.09 1.91
N SER A 67 -5.32 19.83 2.03
CA SER A 67 -4.74 18.48 2.10
C SER A 67 -4.98 17.73 3.42
N PHE A 68 -5.60 18.38 4.43
CA PHE A 68 -5.91 17.78 5.74
C PHE A 68 -7.41 17.59 5.99
N LEU A 69 -8.27 17.85 4.99
CA LEU A 69 -9.73 17.77 5.13
C LEU A 69 -10.31 16.64 4.29
N ASN A 70 -11.36 16.00 4.80
CA ASN A 70 -12.19 15.05 4.04
C ASN A 70 -12.68 15.74 2.74
N PRO A 71 -12.69 15.06 1.57
CA PRO A 71 -13.05 15.64 0.27
C PRO A 71 -14.40 16.38 0.21
N PHE A 72 -15.34 16.08 1.12
CA PHE A 72 -16.62 16.80 1.20
C PHE A 72 -16.55 18.13 1.96
N ASP A 73 -15.75 18.22 3.04
CA ASP A 73 -15.61 19.46 3.84
C ASP A 73 -14.72 20.50 3.13
N SER A 74 -13.79 20.03 2.30
CA SER A 74 -12.92 20.86 1.47
C SER A 74 -13.70 21.61 0.37
N ILE A 75 -14.85 21.11 -0.08
CA ILE A 75 -15.70 21.79 -1.08
C ILE A 75 -16.34 23.05 -0.50
N GLN A 76 -16.93 22.98 0.71
CA GLN A 76 -17.57 24.16 1.31
C GLN A 76 -16.56 25.24 1.69
N LEU A 77 -15.39 24.84 2.20
CA LEU A 77 -14.29 25.75 2.51
C LEU A 77 -13.68 26.39 1.25
N PHE A 78 -13.55 25.63 0.15
CA PHE A 78 -13.09 26.14 -1.13
C PHE A 78 -14.09 27.12 -1.76
N VAL A 79 -15.39 26.84 -1.71
CA VAL A 79 -16.45 27.74 -2.18
C VAL A 79 -16.47 29.04 -1.35
N ALA A 80 -16.40 28.95 -0.02
CA ALA A 80 -16.36 30.12 0.86
C ALA A 80 -15.07 30.97 0.67
N PHE A 81 -13.94 30.34 0.34
CA PHE A 81 -12.70 31.02 -0.01
C PHE A 81 -12.81 31.76 -1.35
N LEU A 82 -13.41 31.13 -2.37
CA LEU A 82 -13.64 31.73 -3.68
C LEU A 82 -14.57 32.95 -3.62
N GLU A 83 -15.61 32.89 -2.79
CA GLU A 83 -16.52 34.03 -2.58
C GLU A 83 -15.83 35.26 -1.97
N LYS A 84 -14.78 35.06 -1.17
CA LYS A 84 -14.07 36.14 -0.46
C LYS A 84 -12.86 36.70 -1.22
N SER A 85 -12.24 35.95 -2.13
CA SER A 85 -10.88 36.24 -2.61
C SER A 85 -10.78 37.10 -3.88
N LYS A 86 -11.89 37.49 -4.55
CA LYS A 86 -11.88 38.24 -5.84
C LYS A 86 -11.03 37.61 -6.96
N ILE A 87 -10.54 36.38 -6.78
CA ILE A 87 -9.79 35.62 -7.79
C ILE A 87 -10.79 35.11 -8.82
N ARG A 88 -10.49 35.25 -10.12
CA ARG A 88 -11.40 34.82 -11.20
C ARG A 88 -11.70 33.31 -11.06
N PRO A 89 -12.96 32.89 -10.83
CA PRO A 89 -13.31 31.53 -10.46
C PRO A 89 -12.94 30.49 -11.52
N PHE A 90 -12.82 30.90 -12.78
CA PHE A 90 -12.51 30.03 -13.91
C PHE A 90 -11.11 29.39 -13.84
N PHE A 91 -10.10 30.11 -13.32
CA PHE A 91 -8.72 29.60 -13.30
C PHE A 91 -8.49 28.59 -12.17
N LEU A 92 -9.08 28.85 -11.00
CA LEU A 92 -9.05 27.94 -9.85
C LEU A 92 -9.90 26.68 -10.08
N PHE A 93 -11.06 26.81 -10.71
CA PHE A 93 -11.91 25.67 -11.06
C PHE A 93 -11.27 24.74 -12.10
N LYS A 94 -10.59 25.30 -13.12
CA LYS A 94 -9.85 24.51 -14.10
C LYS A 94 -8.66 23.77 -13.46
N HIS A 95 -7.91 24.42 -12.58
CA HIS A 95 -6.78 23.79 -11.88
C HIS A 95 -7.26 22.70 -10.90
N TYR A 96 -8.35 22.95 -10.19
CA TYR A 96 -9.00 21.98 -9.31
C TYR A 96 -9.54 20.76 -10.08
N LEU A 97 -10.20 20.96 -11.22
CA LEU A 97 -10.63 19.87 -12.10
C LEU A 97 -9.45 19.08 -12.67
N THR A 98 -8.35 19.74 -13.05
CA THR A 98 -7.13 19.03 -13.48
C THR A 98 -6.53 18.20 -12.33
N LEU A 99 -6.50 18.74 -11.11
CA LEU A 99 -6.02 18.02 -9.92
C LEU A 99 -6.90 16.81 -9.59
N ILE A 100 -8.23 16.92 -9.69
CA ILE A 100 -9.15 15.79 -9.49
C ILE A 100 -8.95 14.74 -10.60
N ASN A 101 -8.78 15.15 -11.86
CA ASN A 101 -8.48 14.24 -12.97
C ASN A 101 -7.10 13.57 -12.89
N MET A 102 -6.25 13.93 -11.93
CA MET A 102 -4.97 13.27 -11.70
C MET A 102 -5.02 12.22 -10.59
N VAL A 103 -6.07 12.20 -9.77
CA VAL A 103 -6.17 11.23 -8.67
C VAL A 103 -6.74 9.93 -9.20
N LYS A 104 -5.92 8.88 -9.19
CA LYS A 104 -6.32 7.55 -9.61
C LYS A 104 -7.44 6.99 -8.74
N THR A 105 -8.18 6.04 -9.28
CA THR A 105 -9.30 5.39 -8.59
C THR A 105 -9.14 3.87 -8.57
N ILE A 106 -9.36 3.27 -7.40
CA ILE A 106 -9.40 1.80 -7.23
C ILE A 106 -10.85 1.40 -7.00
N GLY A 107 -11.42 0.60 -7.90
CA GLY A 107 -12.74 -0.01 -7.77
C GLY A 107 -12.67 -1.39 -7.11
N THR A 108 -13.54 -1.67 -6.15
CA THR A 108 -13.78 -3.01 -5.61
C THR A 108 -15.23 -3.17 -5.16
N HIS A 109 -15.66 -4.38 -4.80
CA HIS A 109 -17.04 -4.60 -4.41
C HIS A 109 -17.37 -3.98 -3.03
N SER A 110 -18.63 -3.56 -2.82
CA SER A 110 -19.13 -3.10 -1.52
C SER A 110 -19.56 -4.26 -0.59
N GLY A 111 -20.04 -3.99 0.62
CA GLY A 111 -20.61 -5.02 1.50
C GLY A 111 -19.56 -5.90 2.18
N HIS A 112 -19.89 -7.19 2.39
CA HIS A 112 -18.98 -8.16 3.01
C HIS A 112 -17.68 -8.23 2.23
N PHE A 113 -16.55 -8.20 2.94
CA PHE A 113 -15.22 -8.18 2.35
C PHE A 113 -14.33 -9.32 2.85
N HIS A 114 -13.37 -9.69 2.03
CA HIS A 114 -12.40 -10.75 2.27
C HIS A 114 -11.01 -10.16 2.45
N CYS A 115 -10.02 -11.06 2.53
CA CYS A 115 -8.64 -10.67 2.77
C CYS A 115 -7.89 -10.36 1.48
N ASP A 116 -8.33 -10.94 0.36
CA ASP A 116 -7.65 -10.79 -0.92
C ASP A 116 -7.86 -9.37 -1.48
N GLU A 117 -9.09 -8.85 -1.53
CA GLU A 117 -9.33 -7.49 -2.01
C GLU A 117 -8.87 -6.42 -1.02
N ALA A 118 -8.89 -6.74 0.28
CA ALA A 118 -8.24 -5.91 1.30
C ALA A 118 -6.72 -5.78 1.07
N LEU A 119 -6.02 -6.88 0.78
CA LEU A 119 -4.59 -6.86 0.48
C LEU A 119 -4.31 -6.22 -0.88
N ALA A 120 -5.12 -6.51 -1.90
CA ALA A 120 -4.99 -5.93 -3.25
C ALA A 120 -4.99 -4.40 -3.19
N VAL A 121 -5.96 -3.80 -2.48
CA VAL A 121 -6.01 -2.35 -2.27
C VAL A 121 -4.77 -1.83 -1.52
N ALA A 122 -4.30 -2.56 -0.50
CA ALA A 122 -3.13 -2.15 0.27
C ALA A 122 -1.82 -2.18 -0.53
N LEU A 123 -1.67 -3.16 -1.43
CA LEU A 123 -0.57 -3.28 -2.38
C LEU A 123 -0.59 -2.13 -3.40
N LEU A 124 -1.74 -1.88 -4.02
CA LEU A 124 -1.89 -0.80 -5.01
C LEU A 124 -1.56 0.56 -4.40
N LYS A 125 -2.02 0.84 -3.17
CA LYS A 125 -1.69 2.07 -2.45
C LYS A 125 -0.21 2.22 -2.06
N ARG A 126 0.65 1.23 -2.33
CA ARG A 126 2.12 1.33 -2.19
C ARG A 126 2.84 1.54 -3.52
N THR A 127 2.14 1.42 -4.64
CA THR A 127 2.67 1.73 -5.97
C THR A 127 2.77 3.23 -6.19
N GLU A 128 3.54 3.67 -7.18
CA GLU A 128 3.73 5.09 -7.48
C GLU A 128 2.48 5.67 -8.11
N GLU A 129 1.83 4.88 -8.97
CA GLU A 129 0.64 5.29 -9.70
C GLU A 129 -0.58 5.39 -8.78
N PHE A 130 -0.77 4.45 -7.86
CA PHE A 130 -2.01 4.34 -7.08
C PHE A 130 -1.88 4.75 -5.60
N LYS A 131 -0.73 5.25 -5.13
CA LYS A 131 -0.53 5.63 -3.71
C LYS A 131 -1.57 6.61 -3.14
N ASP A 132 -1.96 7.60 -3.95
CA ASP A 132 -2.90 8.65 -3.54
C ASP A 132 -4.33 8.38 -4.04
N SER A 133 -4.60 7.15 -4.48
CA SER A 133 -5.86 6.80 -5.14
C SER A 133 -7.08 6.85 -4.20
N ILE A 134 -8.22 7.23 -4.79
CA ILE A 134 -9.52 7.17 -4.14
C ILE A 134 -10.07 5.75 -4.28
N LEU A 135 -10.53 5.17 -3.16
CA LEU A 135 -11.18 3.87 -3.15
C LEU A 135 -12.68 4.05 -3.44
N VAL A 136 -13.19 3.29 -4.42
CA VAL A 136 -14.59 3.25 -4.82
C VAL A 136 -15.13 1.84 -4.53
N ARG A 137 -15.94 1.69 -3.48
CA ARG A 137 -16.59 0.41 -3.12
C ARG A 137 -18.00 0.34 -3.70
N THR A 138 -18.20 -0.45 -4.74
CA THR A 138 -19.48 -0.53 -5.46
C THR A 138 -19.61 -1.82 -6.27
N ARG A 139 -20.85 -2.23 -6.58
CA ARG A 139 -21.13 -3.28 -7.58
C ARG A 139 -21.80 -2.73 -8.85
N ASP A 140 -21.97 -1.42 -8.93
CA ASP A 140 -22.54 -0.75 -10.09
C ASP A 140 -21.53 -0.77 -11.27
N PRO A 141 -21.81 -1.49 -12.37
CA PRO A 141 -20.89 -1.60 -13.49
C PRO A 141 -20.56 -0.24 -14.13
N ALA A 142 -21.47 0.74 -14.09
CA ALA A 142 -21.22 2.05 -14.66
C ALA A 142 -20.15 2.81 -13.87
N LYS A 143 -20.22 2.77 -12.53
CA LYS A 143 -19.22 3.38 -11.66
C LYS A 143 -17.88 2.64 -11.71
N LEU A 144 -17.94 1.31 -11.80
CA LEU A 144 -16.74 0.49 -11.95
C LEU A 144 -16.01 0.80 -13.27
N ALA A 145 -16.73 1.01 -14.37
CA ALA A 145 -16.15 1.35 -15.65
C ALA A 145 -15.37 2.69 -15.65
N GLU A 146 -15.70 3.60 -14.73
CA GLU A 146 -14.99 4.87 -14.53
C GLU A 146 -13.68 4.72 -13.71
N CYS A 147 -13.47 3.57 -13.07
CA CYS A 147 -12.28 3.35 -12.24
C CYS A 147 -11.03 3.03 -13.10
N ASP A 148 -9.88 3.57 -12.68
CA ASP A 148 -8.58 3.34 -13.34
C ASP A 148 -8.14 1.87 -13.21
N ILE A 149 -8.35 1.28 -12.04
CA ILE A 149 -8.06 -0.12 -11.74
C ILE A 149 -9.23 -0.74 -10.97
N ILE A 150 -9.54 -2.01 -11.25
CA ILE A 150 -10.61 -2.74 -10.58
C ILE A 150 -10.07 -4.05 -10.03
N VAL A 151 -10.39 -4.35 -8.78
CA VAL A 151 -10.01 -5.58 -8.09
C VAL A 151 -11.23 -6.26 -7.50
N ASP A 152 -11.28 -7.59 -7.63
CA ASP A 152 -12.30 -8.44 -6.99
C ASP A 152 -13.76 -8.16 -7.36
N VAL A 153 -13.97 -7.52 -8.50
CA VAL A 153 -15.31 -7.26 -9.02
C VAL A 153 -15.29 -7.06 -10.53
N GLY A 154 -16.36 -7.47 -11.20
CA GLY A 154 -16.58 -7.27 -12.63
C GLY A 154 -16.43 -8.52 -13.49
N GLY A 155 -15.90 -9.62 -12.95
CA GLY A 155 -15.76 -10.92 -13.58
C GLY A 155 -14.77 -10.95 -14.75
N VAL A 156 -13.73 -10.10 -14.69
CA VAL A 156 -12.74 -9.95 -15.76
C VAL A 156 -11.33 -9.86 -15.16
N TYR A 157 -10.43 -10.69 -15.70
CA TYR A 157 -9.00 -10.50 -15.60
C TYR A 157 -8.43 -10.02 -16.94
N ASP A 158 -7.86 -8.82 -16.94
CA ASP A 158 -7.17 -8.21 -18.08
C ASP A 158 -6.13 -7.21 -17.56
N GLU A 159 -4.85 -7.58 -17.66
CA GLU A 159 -3.72 -6.74 -17.27
C GLU A 159 -3.70 -5.41 -18.02
N ALA A 160 -4.00 -5.42 -19.32
CA ALA A 160 -3.89 -4.24 -20.18
C ALA A 160 -4.92 -3.15 -19.84
N THR A 161 -6.04 -3.55 -19.23
CA THR A 161 -7.09 -2.63 -18.76
C THR A 161 -7.19 -2.59 -17.23
N HIS A 162 -6.20 -3.13 -16.51
CA HIS A 162 -6.17 -3.16 -15.05
C HIS A 162 -7.46 -3.69 -14.42
N ARG A 163 -7.92 -4.85 -14.89
CA ARG A 163 -9.05 -5.59 -14.32
C ARG A 163 -8.48 -6.85 -13.68
N TYR A 164 -8.62 -6.99 -12.37
CA TYR A 164 -8.03 -8.07 -11.58
C TYR A 164 -9.09 -8.74 -10.74
N ASP A 165 -10.05 -9.39 -11.41
CA ASP A 165 -11.03 -10.29 -10.80
C ASP A 165 -10.74 -11.74 -11.23
N HIS A 166 -11.01 -12.68 -10.34
CA HIS A 166 -10.79 -14.13 -10.53
C HIS A 166 -12.11 -14.93 -10.61
N HIS A 167 -13.26 -14.31 -10.38
CA HIS A 167 -14.57 -14.95 -10.29
C HIS A 167 -15.15 -15.50 -11.61
N GLN A 168 -14.47 -15.29 -12.74
CA GLN A 168 -14.88 -15.79 -14.05
C GLN A 168 -14.88 -17.32 -14.11
N ARG A 169 -15.93 -17.87 -14.74
CA ARG A 169 -16.03 -19.30 -14.95
C ARG A 169 -14.84 -19.81 -15.77
N GLY A 170 -14.15 -20.80 -15.23
CA GLY A 170 -12.99 -21.40 -15.90
C GLY A 170 -11.68 -20.65 -15.68
N PHE A 171 -11.60 -19.72 -14.74
CA PHE A 171 -10.34 -19.12 -14.34
C PHE A 171 -9.33 -20.17 -13.87
N THR A 172 -8.10 -20.09 -14.38
CA THR A 172 -7.00 -21.02 -14.10
C THR A 172 -5.64 -20.32 -14.05
N GLU A 173 -5.60 -18.99 -13.98
CA GLU A 173 -4.33 -18.26 -13.92
C GLU A 173 -3.60 -18.60 -12.62
N THR A 174 -2.30 -18.89 -12.73
CA THR A 174 -1.37 -19.13 -11.63
C THR A 174 -0.28 -18.05 -11.63
N PHE A 175 0.52 -17.98 -10.57
CA PHE A 175 1.59 -17.01 -10.48
C PHE A 175 2.63 -17.18 -11.60
N ASP A 176 3.06 -18.41 -11.81
CA ASP A 176 3.95 -18.85 -12.89
C ASP A 176 3.74 -20.35 -13.19
N ASP A 177 4.60 -20.93 -14.02
CA ASP A 177 4.54 -22.36 -14.41
C ASP A 177 4.89 -23.34 -13.29
N LYS A 178 5.39 -22.86 -12.14
CA LYS A 178 5.77 -23.69 -10.98
C LYS A 178 4.65 -23.79 -9.96
N HIS A 179 3.70 -22.85 -9.99
CA HIS A 179 2.56 -22.81 -9.07
C HIS A 179 1.31 -23.42 -9.70
N VAL A 180 0.54 -24.11 -8.86
CA VAL A 180 -0.75 -24.71 -9.26
C VAL A 180 -1.95 -24.02 -8.61
N THR A 181 -1.69 -23.21 -7.59
CA THR A 181 -2.71 -22.42 -6.88
C THR A 181 -3.22 -21.33 -7.81
N LYS A 182 -4.55 -21.28 -7.97
CA LYS A 182 -5.19 -20.21 -8.74
C LYS A 182 -5.07 -18.90 -7.98
N LEU A 183 -4.82 -17.81 -8.70
CA LEU A 183 -4.71 -16.49 -8.09
C LEU A 183 -6.07 -15.98 -7.58
N SER A 184 -6.07 -15.28 -6.45
CA SER A 184 -7.13 -14.37 -6.04
C SER A 184 -6.87 -12.98 -6.62
N SER A 185 -7.71 -12.01 -6.30
CA SER A 185 -7.47 -10.61 -6.68
C SER A 185 -6.17 -10.06 -6.07
N ALA A 186 -5.80 -10.49 -4.85
CA ALA A 186 -4.50 -10.17 -4.25
C ALA A 186 -3.33 -10.75 -5.06
N GLY A 187 -3.40 -12.03 -5.42
CA GLY A 187 -2.36 -12.70 -6.19
C GLY A 187 -2.17 -12.09 -7.57
N LEU A 188 -3.27 -11.73 -8.24
CA LEU A 188 -3.24 -11.00 -9.51
C LEU A 188 -2.54 -9.64 -9.38
N VAL A 189 -2.91 -8.82 -8.39
CA VAL A 189 -2.25 -7.55 -8.14
C VAL A 189 -0.77 -7.75 -7.77
N TYR A 190 -0.46 -8.75 -6.95
CA TYR A 190 0.92 -9.04 -6.55
C TYR A 190 1.80 -9.50 -7.73
N LYS A 191 1.24 -10.30 -8.65
CA LYS A 191 1.93 -10.71 -9.88
C LYS A 191 2.41 -9.51 -10.69
N HIS A 192 1.57 -8.48 -10.83
CA HIS A 192 1.86 -7.32 -11.68
C HIS A 192 2.57 -6.16 -10.98
N PHE A 193 2.25 -5.92 -9.70
CA PHE A 193 2.75 -4.76 -8.95
C PHE A 193 3.69 -5.14 -7.79
N GLY A 194 3.79 -6.43 -7.44
CA GLY A 194 4.52 -6.88 -6.27
C GLY A 194 6.02 -6.59 -6.34
N LYS A 195 6.64 -6.61 -7.52
CA LYS A 195 8.05 -6.22 -7.70
C LYS A 195 8.30 -4.76 -7.33
N GLU A 196 7.40 -3.86 -7.75
CA GLU A 196 7.50 -2.44 -7.37
C GLU A 196 7.32 -2.27 -5.86
N VAL A 197 6.27 -2.88 -5.29
CA VAL A 197 5.95 -2.78 -3.86
C VAL A 197 7.10 -3.32 -3.01
N VAL A 198 7.59 -4.52 -3.30
CA VAL A 198 8.72 -5.13 -2.58
C VAL A 198 9.98 -4.27 -2.76
N GLY A 199 10.30 -3.84 -3.99
CA GLY A 199 11.46 -2.97 -4.24
C GLY A 199 11.44 -1.68 -3.41
N LYS A 200 10.28 -1.03 -3.30
CA LYS A 200 10.11 0.17 -2.46
C LYS A 200 10.34 -0.10 -0.98
N LEU A 201 9.82 -1.21 -0.46
CA LEU A 201 10.02 -1.61 0.95
C LEU A 201 11.49 -1.97 1.25
N LEU A 202 12.17 -2.56 0.27
CA LEU A 202 13.56 -2.98 0.43
C LEU A 202 14.56 -1.82 0.31
N GLY A 203 14.24 -0.78 -0.47
CA GLY A 203 15.17 0.34 -0.69
C GLY A 203 16.32 -0.02 -1.63
N ALA A 204 17.18 0.97 -1.90
CA ALA A 204 18.27 0.85 -2.88
C ALA A 204 19.47 0.02 -2.39
N GLU A 205 19.52 -0.32 -1.11
CA GLU A 205 20.60 -1.09 -0.49
C GLU A 205 20.52 -2.60 -0.80
N VAL A 206 19.35 -3.12 -1.15
CA VAL A 206 19.18 -4.53 -1.49
C VAL A 206 19.44 -4.72 -2.98
N SER A 207 20.29 -5.68 -3.33
CA SER A 207 20.63 -5.96 -4.72
C SER A 207 19.38 -6.41 -5.51
N PRO A 208 19.30 -6.17 -6.84
CA PRO A 208 18.17 -6.65 -7.64
C PRO A 208 17.93 -8.17 -7.54
N ASN A 209 19.01 -8.95 -7.43
CA ASN A 209 18.92 -10.41 -7.29
C ASN A 209 18.36 -10.84 -5.93
N ASP A 210 18.64 -10.09 -4.86
CA ASP A 210 18.09 -10.39 -3.54
C ASP A 210 16.67 -9.85 -3.38
N ALA A 211 16.35 -8.72 -4.03
CA ALA A 211 14.99 -8.23 -4.15
C ALA A 211 14.10 -9.24 -4.89
N GLU A 212 14.59 -9.86 -5.97
CA GLU A 212 13.86 -10.94 -6.66
C GLU A 212 13.63 -12.15 -5.74
N LYS A 213 14.62 -12.58 -4.95
CA LYS A 213 14.43 -13.68 -3.98
C LYS A 213 13.37 -13.34 -2.95
N ILE A 214 13.38 -12.12 -2.42
CA ILE A 214 12.36 -11.67 -1.45
C ILE A 214 10.98 -11.59 -2.11
N TYR A 215 10.88 -11.12 -3.35
CA TYR A 215 9.63 -11.08 -4.12
C TYR A 215 9.04 -12.48 -4.29
N LEU A 216 9.82 -13.44 -4.80
CA LEU A 216 9.37 -14.82 -4.97
C LEU A 216 8.99 -15.46 -3.63
N LYS A 217 9.85 -15.31 -2.62
CA LYS A 217 9.57 -15.85 -1.29
C LYS A 217 8.33 -15.24 -0.63
N THR A 218 8.06 -13.96 -0.88
CA THR A 218 6.83 -13.32 -0.40
C THR A 218 5.60 -13.87 -1.10
N TYR A 219 5.68 -14.26 -2.37
CA TYR A 219 4.58 -14.99 -2.99
C TYR A 219 4.40 -16.36 -2.30
N ASP A 220 5.42 -17.21 -2.34
CA ASP A 220 5.38 -18.62 -1.93
C ASP A 220 4.98 -18.80 -0.45
N CYS A 221 5.37 -17.88 0.42
CA CYS A 221 5.20 -18.02 1.86
C CYS A 221 4.14 -17.08 2.46
N PHE A 222 3.51 -16.21 1.67
CA PHE A 222 2.51 -15.25 2.15
C PHE A 222 1.32 -15.15 1.21
N VAL A 223 1.54 -14.72 -0.03
CA VAL A 223 0.43 -14.38 -0.95
C VAL A 223 -0.29 -15.63 -1.44
N GLU A 224 0.43 -16.71 -1.75
CA GLU A 224 -0.18 -17.98 -2.22
C GLU A 224 -1.17 -18.55 -1.20
N ALA A 225 -0.89 -18.41 0.10
CA ALA A 225 -1.80 -18.88 1.15
C ALA A 225 -3.14 -18.10 1.15
N LEU A 226 -3.12 -16.82 0.78
CA LEU A 226 -4.34 -16.02 0.62
C LEU A 226 -5.07 -16.38 -0.67
N ASP A 227 -4.33 -16.57 -1.76
CA ASP A 227 -4.87 -17.07 -3.03
C ASP A 227 -5.61 -18.41 -2.83
N ALA A 228 -4.99 -19.34 -2.11
CA ALA A 228 -5.59 -20.63 -1.78
C ALA A 228 -6.81 -20.49 -0.88
N ASN A 229 -6.75 -19.63 0.15
CA ASN A 229 -7.86 -19.41 1.07
C ASN A 229 -9.11 -18.91 0.34
N ASP A 230 -8.94 -17.91 -0.51
CA ASP A 230 -10.02 -17.24 -1.23
C ASP A 230 -10.62 -18.14 -2.32
N ASN A 231 -9.78 -18.89 -3.04
CA ASN A 231 -10.24 -19.88 -4.02
C ASN A 231 -10.75 -21.20 -3.39
N GLY A 232 -10.77 -21.32 -2.05
CA GLY A 232 -11.20 -22.53 -1.35
C GLY A 232 -10.32 -23.76 -1.59
N ILE A 233 -9.05 -23.55 -1.90
CA ILE A 233 -8.05 -24.60 -2.14
C ILE A 233 -7.50 -25.08 -0.80
N SER A 234 -7.54 -26.39 -0.57
CA SER A 234 -6.98 -26.99 0.65
C SER A 234 -5.48 -27.25 0.50
N ALA A 235 -4.71 -26.99 1.56
CA ALA A 235 -3.30 -27.37 1.66
C ALA A 235 -3.06 -28.89 1.65
N TYR A 236 -4.11 -29.70 1.82
CA TYR A 236 -4.03 -31.16 1.85
C TYR A 236 -4.98 -31.79 0.82
N PRO A 237 -4.69 -33.01 0.35
CA PRO A 237 -5.63 -33.77 -0.46
C PRO A 237 -6.98 -33.91 0.24
N SER A 238 -8.07 -33.90 -0.53
CA SER A 238 -9.45 -34.05 -0.03
C SER A 238 -9.71 -35.34 0.74
N SER A 239 -8.86 -36.35 0.55
CA SER A 239 -8.88 -37.62 1.29
C SER A 239 -8.35 -37.50 2.73
N SER A 240 -7.65 -36.41 3.07
CA SER A 240 -7.03 -36.21 4.37
C SER A 240 -7.98 -35.49 5.33
N THR A 241 -8.03 -35.95 6.58
CA THR A 241 -8.74 -35.24 7.66
C THR A 241 -7.73 -34.34 8.39
N PRO A 242 -7.95 -33.01 8.48
CA PRO A 242 -7.09 -32.13 9.24
C PRO A 242 -7.04 -32.55 10.72
N LEU A 243 -5.84 -32.52 11.31
CA LEU A 243 -5.65 -32.85 12.74
C LEU A 243 -6.18 -31.75 13.68
N PHE A 244 -6.24 -30.52 13.19
CA PHE A 244 -6.77 -29.36 13.91
C PHE A 244 -7.36 -28.35 12.91
N LYS A 245 -8.08 -27.35 13.44
CA LYS A 245 -8.60 -26.21 12.66
C LYS A 245 -7.67 -25.02 12.83
N GLU A 246 -7.29 -24.36 11.74
CA GLU A 246 -6.44 -23.16 11.77
C GLU A 246 -7.21 -21.89 12.15
N SER A 247 -8.48 -21.79 11.73
CA SER A 247 -9.38 -20.69 12.12
C SER A 247 -9.61 -20.67 13.64
N PRO A 248 -9.68 -19.49 14.30
CA PRO A 248 -9.82 -18.16 13.69
C PRO A 248 -8.59 -17.27 13.79
N THR A 249 -7.36 -17.81 13.81
CA THR A 249 -6.18 -17.00 14.12
C THR A 249 -5.48 -16.41 12.89
N GLY A 250 -5.77 -16.91 11.68
CA GLY A 250 -5.10 -16.50 10.44
C GLY A 250 -5.39 -15.05 10.03
N LEU A 251 -4.60 -14.54 9.09
CA LEU A 251 -4.83 -13.21 8.51
C LEU A 251 -6.22 -13.09 7.87
N PRO A 252 -6.72 -14.07 7.08
CA PRO A 252 -8.09 -14.02 6.57
C PRO A 252 -9.14 -13.90 7.67
N ASP A 253 -9.00 -14.65 8.77
CA ASP A 253 -9.93 -14.57 9.89
C ASP A 253 -9.84 -13.22 10.62
N ARG A 254 -8.64 -12.63 10.73
CA ARG A 254 -8.42 -11.30 11.33
C ARG A 254 -9.07 -10.20 10.51
N VAL A 255 -8.98 -10.28 9.18
CA VAL A 255 -9.69 -9.40 8.25
C VAL A 255 -11.20 -9.65 8.35
N ALA A 256 -11.65 -10.89 8.32
CA ALA A 256 -13.06 -11.24 8.42
C ALA A 256 -13.71 -10.70 9.70
N ARG A 257 -12.98 -10.65 10.84
CA ARG A 257 -13.45 -10.03 12.09
C ARG A 257 -13.72 -8.53 12.01
N LYS A 258 -13.24 -7.84 10.97
CA LYS A 258 -13.58 -6.44 10.71
C LYS A 258 -14.93 -6.30 10.01
N ASN A 259 -15.49 -7.36 9.42
CA ASN A 259 -16.85 -7.30 8.91
C ASN A 259 -17.86 -7.07 10.05
N PRO A 260 -18.99 -6.41 9.77
CA PRO A 260 -20.13 -6.35 10.69
C PRO A 260 -20.62 -7.73 11.07
N ALA A 261 -21.06 -7.88 12.32
CA ALA A 261 -21.76 -9.09 12.70
C ALA A 261 -23.10 -9.20 11.97
N TRP A 262 -23.58 -10.42 11.71
CA TRP A 262 -24.84 -10.64 10.99
C TRP A 262 -26.07 -9.99 11.65
N ASN A 263 -25.98 -9.75 12.96
CA ASN A 263 -27.03 -9.13 13.79
C ASN A 263 -26.75 -7.65 14.13
N GLU A 264 -25.74 -7.05 13.48
CA GLU A 264 -25.40 -5.65 13.66
C GLU A 264 -26.14 -4.79 12.63
N VAL A 265 -26.69 -3.66 13.06
CA VAL A 265 -27.28 -2.66 12.15
C VAL A 265 -26.21 -1.63 11.85
N VAL A 266 -25.72 -1.62 10.60
CA VAL A 266 -24.69 -0.71 10.10
C VAL A 266 -25.11 -0.11 8.77
N THR A 267 -24.61 1.09 8.50
CA THR A 267 -24.67 1.76 7.20
C THR A 267 -23.54 1.29 6.29
N ASN A 268 -23.67 1.50 4.97
CA ASN A 268 -22.61 1.18 4.03
C ASN A 268 -21.30 1.94 4.33
N ASP A 269 -21.40 3.21 4.73
CA ASP A 269 -20.23 4.03 5.08
C ASP A 269 -19.47 3.46 6.29
N GLU A 270 -20.18 2.88 7.27
CA GLU A 270 -19.54 2.19 8.40
C GLU A 270 -18.86 0.88 7.97
N VAL A 271 -19.43 0.14 7.01
CA VAL A 271 -18.78 -1.06 6.44
C VAL A 271 -17.52 -0.67 5.67
N ASP A 272 -17.60 0.38 4.86
CA ASP A 272 -16.49 0.86 4.05
C ASP A 272 -15.35 1.41 4.93
N ALA A 273 -15.67 2.08 6.04
CA ALA A 273 -14.68 2.48 7.04
C ALA A 273 -13.97 1.27 7.69
N ARG A 274 -14.70 0.17 7.95
CA ARG A 274 -14.09 -1.07 8.45
C ARG A 274 -13.23 -1.77 7.41
N PHE A 275 -13.61 -1.68 6.13
CA PHE A 275 -12.77 -2.20 5.05
C PHE A 275 -11.42 -1.49 4.99
N ILE A 276 -11.38 -0.16 5.20
CA ILE A 276 -10.10 0.57 5.25
C ILE A 276 -9.20 -0.02 6.35
N GLN A 277 -9.75 -0.27 7.55
CA GLN A 277 -9.00 -0.91 8.63
C GLN A 277 -8.56 -2.34 8.28
N ALA A 278 -9.36 -3.08 7.53
CA ALA A 278 -9.01 -4.43 7.08
C ALA A 278 -7.87 -4.41 6.04
N SER A 279 -7.93 -3.45 5.11
CA SER A 279 -6.89 -3.24 4.10
C SER A 279 -5.57 -2.81 4.74
N GLU A 280 -5.61 -1.89 5.70
CA GLU A 280 -4.44 -1.49 6.50
C GLU A 280 -3.84 -2.70 7.22
N LEU A 281 -4.66 -3.49 7.91
CA LEU A 281 -4.23 -4.70 8.62
C LEU A 281 -3.52 -5.71 7.71
N ALA A 282 -4.09 -5.99 6.53
CA ALA A 282 -3.49 -6.91 5.57
C ALA A 282 -2.17 -6.35 5.00
N GLY A 283 -2.15 -5.05 4.68
CA GLY A 283 -0.96 -4.36 4.18
C GLY A 283 0.18 -4.30 5.19
N GLU A 284 -0.11 -4.04 6.46
CA GLU A 284 0.89 -4.02 7.54
C GLU A 284 1.53 -5.39 7.75
N GLU A 285 0.73 -6.46 7.70
CA GLU A 285 1.25 -7.82 7.84
C GLU A 285 2.22 -8.18 6.70
N LEU A 286 1.90 -7.80 5.45
CA LEU A 286 2.80 -7.97 4.32
C LEU A 286 4.08 -7.14 4.48
N VAL A 287 3.97 -5.89 4.92
CA VAL A 287 5.14 -5.02 5.16
C VAL A 287 6.06 -5.64 6.22
N ASP A 288 5.52 -6.06 7.37
CA ASP A 288 6.31 -6.72 8.41
C ASP A 288 6.98 -7.99 7.87
N TYR A 289 6.24 -8.80 7.09
CA TYR A 289 6.78 -10.00 6.48
C TYR A 289 7.99 -9.71 5.57
N VAL A 290 7.85 -8.78 4.62
CA VAL A 290 8.92 -8.39 3.68
C VAL A 290 10.14 -7.82 4.44
N LEU A 291 9.90 -6.95 5.42
CA LEU A 291 10.99 -6.36 6.21
C LEU A 291 11.70 -7.39 7.07
N ARG A 292 11.01 -8.39 7.63
CA ARG A 292 11.65 -9.52 8.32
C ARG A 292 12.48 -10.39 7.38
N LEU A 293 12.04 -10.58 6.13
CA LEU A 293 12.87 -11.27 5.13
C LEU A 293 14.18 -10.51 4.89
N LYS A 294 14.10 -9.19 4.70
CA LYS A 294 15.27 -8.32 4.53
C LYS A 294 16.22 -8.35 5.72
N THR A 295 15.68 -8.24 6.94
CA THR A 295 16.48 -8.00 8.15
C THR A 295 16.96 -9.26 8.84
N ASN A 296 16.23 -10.37 8.72
CA ASN A 296 16.52 -11.60 9.46
C ASN A 296 16.87 -12.79 8.56
N TRP A 297 16.13 -12.99 7.46
CA TRP A 297 16.30 -14.16 6.60
C TRP A 297 17.43 -13.98 5.60
N LEU A 298 17.44 -12.89 4.84
CA LEU A 298 18.43 -12.66 3.78
C LEU A 298 19.88 -12.62 4.29
N PRO A 299 20.21 -11.96 5.42
CA PRO A 299 21.59 -11.93 5.92
C PRO A 299 22.13 -13.31 6.31
N ALA A 300 21.27 -14.27 6.63
CA ALA A 300 21.68 -15.64 6.93
C ALA A 300 22.30 -16.33 5.71
N ARG A 301 21.93 -15.95 4.49
CA ARG A 301 22.49 -16.53 3.27
C ARG A 301 24.00 -16.38 3.21
N THR A 302 24.52 -15.21 3.56
CA THR A 302 25.97 -14.95 3.59
C THR A 302 26.69 -15.92 4.52
N LEU A 303 26.14 -16.17 5.71
CA LEU A 303 26.71 -17.13 6.66
C LEU A 303 26.72 -18.56 6.12
N VAL A 304 25.68 -18.97 5.38
CA VAL A 304 25.61 -20.30 4.76
C VAL A 304 26.60 -20.42 3.60
N VAL A 305 26.73 -19.39 2.77
CA VAL A 305 27.74 -19.31 1.69
C VAL A 305 29.15 -19.47 2.26
N GLU A 306 29.49 -18.71 3.29
CA GLU A 306 30.80 -18.78 3.93
C GLU A 306 31.06 -20.14 4.58
N ALA A 307 30.04 -20.76 5.18
CA ALA A 307 30.16 -22.08 5.78
C ALA A 307 30.34 -23.18 4.72
N LEU A 308 29.70 -23.06 3.56
CA LEU A 308 29.90 -23.95 2.42
C LEU A 308 31.31 -23.81 1.83
N ASP A 309 31.80 -22.57 1.67
CA ASP A 309 33.12 -22.29 1.11
C ASP A 309 34.26 -22.84 2.00
N LYS A 310 34.04 -22.94 3.31
CA LYS A 310 34.99 -23.50 4.30
C LYS A 310 34.74 -24.97 4.64
N SER A 311 33.85 -25.66 3.94
CA SER A 311 33.44 -27.04 4.25
C SER A 311 34.61 -28.02 4.30
N ASP A 312 35.59 -27.87 3.39
CA ASP A 312 36.80 -28.71 3.34
C ASP A 312 37.73 -28.52 4.57
N GLU A 313 37.66 -27.36 5.24
CA GLU A 313 38.40 -27.09 6.48
C GLU A 313 37.73 -27.76 7.69
N VAL A 314 36.42 -28.01 7.62
CA VAL A 314 35.62 -28.60 8.71
C VAL A 314 35.72 -30.12 8.69
N HIS A 315 35.62 -30.75 7.52
CA HIS A 315 35.73 -32.19 7.39
C HIS A 315 36.25 -32.57 6.00
N SER A 316 37.11 -33.58 5.92
CA SER A 316 37.78 -34.01 4.67
C SER A 316 36.83 -34.50 3.56
N SER A 317 35.55 -34.72 3.88
CA SER A 317 34.54 -35.03 2.86
C SER A 317 34.03 -33.80 2.12
N GLY A 318 34.22 -32.58 2.65
CA GLY A 318 33.57 -31.35 2.14
C GLY A 318 32.06 -31.31 2.36
N ARG A 319 31.50 -32.28 3.09
CA ARG A 319 30.04 -32.45 3.28
C ARG A 319 29.56 -32.06 4.67
N VAL A 320 30.43 -31.48 5.49
CA VAL A 320 30.08 -31.00 6.82
C VAL A 320 30.42 -29.52 6.84
N ILE A 321 29.46 -28.69 7.23
CA ILE A 321 29.65 -27.25 7.38
C ILE A 321 29.54 -26.87 8.85
N ALA A 322 30.26 -25.83 9.25
CA ALA A 322 30.16 -25.23 10.57
C ALA A 322 29.68 -23.78 10.40
N LEU A 323 28.48 -23.49 10.89
CA LEU A 323 27.97 -22.11 10.92
C LEU A 323 28.62 -21.36 12.09
N GLU A 324 29.08 -20.13 11.84
CA GLU A 324 29.69 -19.28 12.87
C GLU A 324 28.72 -18.99 14.03
N ARG A 325 27.42 -18.92 13.72
CA ARG A 325 26.33 -18.68 14.69
C ARG A 325 25.02 -19.30 14.21
N ALA A 326 24.08 -19.46 15.14
CA ALA A 326 22.72 -19.87 14.81
C ALA A 326 22.05 -18.82 13.90
N CYS A 327 21.49 -19.28 12.79
CA CYS A 327 20.76 -18.47 11.80
C CYS A 327 19.74 -19.35 11.06
N PRO A 328 18.74 -18.77 10.34
CA PRO A 328 17.85 -19.55 9.50
C PRO A 328 18.60 -20.07 8.26
N TRP A 329 19.17 -21.27 8.33
CA TRP A 329 20.08 -21.80 7.31
C TRP A 329 19.46 -22.79 6.31
N LYS A 330 18.42 -23.53 6.71
CA LYS A 330 17.93 -24.73 5.98
C LYS A 330 17.59 -24.47 4.52
N GLU A 331 16.76 -23.46 4.29
CA GLU A 331 16.29 -23.12 2.96
C GLU A 331 17.44 -22.58 2.08
N HIS A 332 18.24 -21.66 2.62
CA HIS A 332 19.44 -21.15 1.92
C HIS A 332 20.39 -22.27 1.53
N LEU A 333 20.57 -23.27 2.41
CA LEU A 333 21.42 -24.42 2.11
C LEU A 333 20.87 -25.21 0.91
N ILE A 334 19.59 -25.57 0.93
CA ILE A 334 18.96 -26.35 -0.15
C ILE A 334 19.07 -25.62 -1.49
N GLU A 335 18.81 -24.31 -1.51
CA GLU A 335 18.96 -23.48 -2.71
C GLU A 335 20.42 -23.44 -3.19
N LEU A 336 21.37 -23.18 -2.29
CA LEU A 336 22.80 -23.10 -2.61
C LEU A 336 23.35 -24.45 -3.08
N GLU A 337 22.87 -25.56 -2.55
CA GLU A 337 23.22 -26.89 -3.03
C GLU A 337 22.76 -27.09 -4.48
N SER A 338 21.54 -26.68 -4.81
CA SER A 338 21.03 -26.71 -6.18
C SER A 338 21.85 -25.78 -7.10
N GLU A 339 22.12 -24.54 -6.68
CA GLU A 339 22.90 -23.56 -7.45
C GLU A 339 24.34 -24.01 -7.71
N ARG A 340 24.95 -24.70 -6.75
CA ARG A 340 26.35 -25.19 -6.83
C ARG A 340 26.45 -26.62 -7.39
N GLY A 341 25.33 -27.27 -7.69
CA GLY A 341 25.31 -28.66 -8.17
C GLY A 341 25.77 -29.69 -7.13
N LEU A 342 25.55 -29.41 -5.85
CA LEU A 342 25.86 -30.30 -4.71
C LEU A 342 24.71 -31.30 -4.51
N ILE A 343 24.64 -32.30 -5.38
CA ILE A 343 23.55 -33.29 -5.40
C ILE A 343 24.07 -34.68 -4.99
N GLY A 344 23.24 -35.46 -4.29
CA GLY A 344 23.53 -36.85 -3.93
C GLY A 344 24.74 -36.96 -3.00
N ASP A 345 25.80 -37.66 -3.45
CA ASP A 345 27.02 -37.85 -2.64
C ASP A 345 27.83 -36.58 -2.40
N LYS A 346 27.42 -35.44 -2.99
CA LYS A 346 28.00 -34.11 -2.76
C LYS A 346 27.17 -33.23 -1.83
N SER A 347 25.96 -33.66 -1.43
CA SER A 347 25.13 -32.87 -0.53
C SER A 347 25.77 -32.78 0.85
N ILE A 348 25.53 -31.67 1.54
CA ILE A 348 25.86 -31.51 2.94
C ILE A 348 25.09 -32.55 3.77
N LEU A 349 25.76 -33.14 4.74
CA LEU A 349 25.20 -34.08 5.70
C LEU A 349 24.59 -33.27 6.84
N TYR A 350 23.29 -33.47 7.09
CA TYR A 350 22.54 -32.81 8.17
C TYR A 350 21.72 -33.79 8.99
#